data_AF-K2CMQ6-F1
#
_entry.id   AF-K2CMQ6-F1
#
_cell.length_a   1.000
_cell.length_b   1.000
_cell.length_c   1.000
_cell.angle_alpha   90.00
_cell.angle_beta   90.00
_cell.angle_gamma   90.00
#
_symmetry.space_group_name_H-M   'P 1'
#
loop_
_entity.id
_entity.type
_entity.pdbx_description
1 polymer ?
#
loop_
_entity_poly.entity_id
_entity_poly.type
_entity_poly.pdbx_seq_one_letter_code
_entity_poly.pdbx_strand_id
1 'polypeptide(L)'
;MTANAMQGDRERCIAAGMNDYIAKPVQPSELLEKLSLWLAGMSREMPVVAPVAQLETTEVFCEAELFRRLMDDENLLRRIVAAFNSDTPSHIGELRTAVEARNY
;
A
#
# COMPACT_ATOMS: atom_id res chain seq x y z
N MET A 1 -5.74 -15.13 0.34
CA MET A 1 -4.86 -15.24 1.52
C MET A 1 -4.27 -13.86 1.80
N THR A 2 -5.01 -13.05 2.54
CA THR A 2 -4.56 -11.73 3.00
C THR A 2 -3.96 -11.91 4.39
N ALA A 3 -2.64 -11.80 4.48
CA ALA A 3 -1.92 -11.94 5.74
C ALA A 3 -2.23 -10.73 6.63
N ASN A 4 -3.28 -10.86 7.45
CA ASN A 4 -3.34 -10.16 8.73
C ASN A 4 -2.02 -10.49 9.45
N ALA A 5 -1.26 -9.47 9.85
CA ALA A 5 -0.16 -9.67 10.79
C ALA A 5 -0.71 -10.48 11.97
N MET A 6 -0.28 -11.74 12.07
CA MET A 6 -0.75 -12.62 13.12
C MET A 6 -0.10 -12.17 14.42
N GLN A 7 -0.87 -12.13 15.50
CA GLN A 7 -0.35 -11.91 16.84
C GLN A 7 0.80 -12.90 17.07
N GLY A 8 2.04 -12.42 17.22
CA GLY A 8 3.24 -13.27 17.22
C GLY A 8 4.26 -12.99 16.11
N ASP A 9 3.86 -12.41 14.98
CA ASP A 9 4.76 -12.23 13.82
C ASP A 9 5.92 -11.29 14.14
N ARG A 10 5.63 -10.23 14.89
CA ARG A 10 6.66 -9.33 15.39
C ARG A 10 7.66 -10.08 16.29
N GLU A 11 7.19 -10.83 17.28
CA GLU A 11 8.07 -11.58 18.17
C GLU A 11 8.93 -12.59 17.42
N ARG A 12 8.34 -13.29 16.43
CA ARG A 12 9.05 -14.27 15.60
C ARG A 12 10.14 -13.62 14.73
N CYS A 13 9.85 -12.48 14.10
CA CYS A 13 10.84 -11.77 13.30
C CYS A 13 12.02 -11.29 14.16
N ILE A 14 11.75 -10.73 15.33
CA ILE A 14 12.80 -10.29 16.25
C ILE A 14 13.60 -11.47 16.80
N ALA A 15 12.94 -12.57 17.18
CA ALA A 15 13.62 -13.78 17.64
C ALA A 15 14.51 -14.43 16.57
N ALA A 16 14.19 -14.25 15.29
CA ALA A 16 15.01 -14.70 14.17
C ALA A 16 16.26 -13.82 13.91
N GLY A 17 16.47 -12.76 14.69
CA GLY A 17 17.62 -11.87 14.58
C GLY A 17 17.41 -10.65 13.68
N MET A 18 16.16 -10.34 13.30
CA MET A 18 15.86 -9.11 12.56
C MET A 18 15.90 -7.89 13.49
N ASN A 19 16.33 -6.75 12.95
CA ASN A 19 16.43 -5.49 13.69
C ASN A 19 15.06 -4.88 14.03
N ASP A 20 14.07 -5.04 13.15
CA ASP A 20 12.72 -4.50 13.34
C ASP A 20 11.67 -5.25 12.52
N TYR A 21 10.41 -4.87 12.67
CA TYR A 21 9.25 -5.46 11.98
C TYR A 21 8.28 -4.36 11.53
N ILE A 22 7.77 -4.47 10.31
CA ILE A 22 6.69 -3.64 9.76
C ILE A 22 5.60 -4.58 9.25
N ALA A 23 4.37 -4.41 9.74
CA ALA A 23 3.23 -5.20 9.33
C ALA A 23 2.81 -4.87 7.89
N LYS A 24 2.23 -5.84 7.19
CA LYS A 24 1.53 -5.57 5.94
C LYS A 24 0.10 -5.07 6.21
N PRO A 25 -0.48 -4.22 5.36
CA PRO A 25 0.16 -3.55 4.22
C PRO A 25 1.16 -2.50 4.70
N VAL A 26 2.33 -2.45 4.05
CA VAL A 26 3.41 -1.52 4.45
C VAL A 26 2.93 -0.09 4.28
N GLN A 27 2.91 0.67 5.37
CA GLN A 27 2.58 2.09 5.34
C GLN A 27 3.84 2.89 5.04
N PRO A 28 3.84 3.77 4.01
CA PRO A 28 5.04 4.54 3.65
C PRO A 28 5.59 5.42 4.78
N SER A 29 4.73 5.97 5.63
CA SER A 29 5.12 6.76 6.80
C SER A 29 5.88 5.92 7.84
N GLU A 30 5.33 4.76 8.21
CA GLU A 30 5.96 3.83 9.15
C GLU A 30 7.31 3.32 8.60
N LEU A 31 7.37 3.01 7.30
CA LEU A 31 8.62 2.63 6.65
C LEU A 31 9.67 3.75 6.69
N LEU A 32 9.27 4.98 6.37
CA LEU A 32 10.16 6.14 6.44
C LEU A 32 10.68 6.36 7.87
N GLU A 33 9.83 6.27 8.89
CA GLU A 33 10.24 6.40 10.29
C GLU A 33 11.29 5.33 10.68
N LYS A 34 11.06 4.07 10.31
CA LYS A 34 12.01 2.99 10.59
C LYS A 34 13.31 3.20 9.83
N LEU A 35 13.25 3.55 8.55
CA LEU A 35 14.44 3.86 7.76
C LEU A 35 15.20 5.04 8.33
N SER A 36 14.53 6.12 8.73
CA SER A 36 15.17 7.25 9.40
C SER A 36 15.82 6.85 10.72
N LEU A 37 15.18 6.03 11.54
CA LEU A 37 15.76 5.54 12.79
C LEU A 37 17.05 4.74 12.57
N TRP A 38 17.02 3.79 11.62
CA TRP A 38 18.14 2.89 11.35
C TRP A 38 19.24 3.54 10.49
N LEU A 39 18.90 4.55 9.68
CA LEU A 39 19.82 5.31 8.85
C LEU A 39 20.24 6.64 9.48
N ALA A 40 19.69 7.08 10.62
CA ALA A 40 20.09 8.33 11.29
C ALA A 40 21.55 8.32 11.78
N GLY A 41 22.21 7.17 11.83
CA GLY A 41 23.67 7.04 11.99
C GLY A 41 24.47 7.24 10.70
N MET A 42 23.81 7.39 9.55
CA MET A 42 24.34 7.63 8.22
C MET A 42 23.84 9.02 7.76
N SER A 43 24.55 10.06 8.18
CA SER A 43 24.15 11.45 7.94
C SER A 43 23.78 11.76 6.49
N ARG A 44 22.51 12.11 6.22
CA ARG A 44 22.17 13.27 5.39
C ARG A 44 20.73 13.75 5.61
N GLU A 45 20.59 15.07 5.70
CA GLU A 45 19.37 15.83 5.94
C GLU A 45 18.24 15.44 4.97
N MET A 46 17.02 15.20 5.50
CA MET A 46 15.78 15.15 4.72
C MET A 46 14.85 16.31 5.12
N PRO A 47 14.09 16.87 4.16
CA PRO A 47 13.21 17.99 4.41
C PRO A 47 11.93 17.55 5.14
N VAL A 48 11.44 18.41 6.03
CA VAL A 48 10.24 18.21 6.84
C VAL A 48 9.00 18.27 5.95
N VAL A 49 8.19 17.21 5.94
CA VAL A 49 6.90 17.16 5.22
C VAL A 49 5.77 17.62 6.17
N ALA A 50 5.03 18.64 5.75
CA ALA A 50 3.90 19.24 6.48
C ALA A 50 2.69 18.28 6.58
N PRO A 51 1.81 18.42 7.59
CA PRO A 51 0.73 17.47 7.85
C PRO A 51 -0.41 17.62 6.83
N VAL A 52 -0.83 16.50 6.25
CA VAL A 52 -1.94 16.43 5.29
C VAL A 52 -3.26 16.52 6.07
N ALA A 53 -3.95 17.65 5.92
CA ALA A 53 -5.29 17.86 6.46
C ALA A 53 -6.32 16.96 5.74
N GLN A 54 -7.22 16.40 6.53
CA GLN A 54 -8.22 15.41 6.14
C GLN A 54 -9.47 16.02 5.49
N LEU A 55 -9.93 15.33 4.44
CA LEU A 55 -11.32 15.02 4.01
C LEU A 55 -11.97 15.77 2.83
N GLU A 56 -12.73 14.93 2.10
CA GLU A 56 -13.73 15.16 1.05
C GLU A 56 -13.22 15.45 -0.36
N THR A 57 -12.90 14.37 -1.10
CA THR A 57 -12.87 14.44 -2.56
C THR A 57 -13.89 13.48 -3.17
N THR A 58 -14.77 14.06 -3.98
CA THR A 58 -15.65 13.43 -4.97
C THR A 58 -14.86 12.70 -6.07
N GLU A 59 -13.52 12.75 -6.02
CA GLU A 59 -12.62 12.03 -6.90
C GLU A 59 -12.38 10.62 -6.36
N VAL A 60 -13.03 9.65 -7.01
CA VAL A 60 -12.83 8.21 -6.78
C VAL A 60 -11.41 7.77 -7.18
N PHE A 61 -10.73 8.54 -8.02
CA PHE A 61 -9.41 8.24 -8.53
C PHE A 61 -8.48 9.45 -8.46
N CYS A 62 -7.32 9.28 -7.82
CA CYS A 62 -6.27 10.29 -7.73
C CYS A 62 -5.00 9.77 -8.42
N GLU A 63 -4.74 10.28 -9.63
CA GLU A 63 -3.59 9.87 -10.44
C GLU A 63 -2.26 10.22 -9.77
N ALA A 64 -2.15 11.41 -9.19
CA ALA A 64 -0.93 11.87 -8.53
C ALA A 64 -0.51 10.96 -7.37
N GLU A 65 -1.47 10.47 -6.57
CA GLU A 65 -1.19 9.55 -5.47
C GLU A 65 -0.83 8.16 -5.97
N LEU A 66 -1.49 7.67 -7.03
CA LEU A 66 -1.11 6.41 -7.67
C LEU A 66 0.32 6.50 -8.21
N PHE A 67 0.67 7.57 -8.91
CA PHE A 67 2.00 7.77 -9.47
C PHE A 67 3.08 7.85 -8.39
N ARG A 68 2.81 8.58 -7.30
CA ARG A 68 3.68 8.63 -6.12
C ARG A 68 3.91 7.26 -5.50
N ARG A 69 2.87 6.43 -5.38
CA ARG A 69 2.97 5.05 -4.86
C ARG A 69 3.76 4.13 -5.79
N LEU A 70 3.80 4.46 -7.07
CA LEU A 70 4.58 3.75 -8.08
C LEU A 70 5.98 4.33 -8.27
N MET A 71 6.43 5.20 -7.35
CA MET A 71 7.76 5.84 -7.39
C MET A 71 8.03 6.56 -8.72
N ASP A 72 7.02 7.25 -9.24
CA ASP A 72 7.07 7.99 -10.51
C ASP A 72 7.43 7.12 -11.74
N ASP A 73 7.19 5.80 -11.68
CA ASP A 73 7.39 4.87 -12.79
C ASP A 73 6.16 4.83 -13.71
N GLU A 74 6.27 5.53 -14.85
CA GLU A 74 5.22 5.62 -15.86
C GLU A 74 4.94 4.28 -16.57
N ASN A 75 5.95 3.43 -16.75
CA ASN A 75 5.76 2.13 -17.39
C ASN A 75 4.96 1.20 -16.48
N LEU A 76 5.26 1.22 -15.18
CA LEU A 76 4.51 0.46 -14.19
C LEU A 76 3.06 0.96 -14.06
N LEU A 77 2.87 2.28 -14.04
CA LEU A 77 1.53 2.89 -14.04
C LEU A 77 0.68 2.38 -15.21
N ARG A 78 1.20 2.48 -16.43
CA ARG A 78 0.49 2.05 -17.64
C ARG A 78 0.12 0.56 -17.58
N ARG A 79 1.02 -0.29 -17.09
CA ARG A 79 0.75 -1.73 -16.95
C ARG A 79 -0.35 -2.02 -15.94
N ILE A 80 -0.35 -1.33 -14.79
CA ILE A 80 -1.36 -1.53 -13.75
C ILE A 80 -2.73 -1.06 -14.22
N VAL A 81 -2.82 0.11 -14.84
CA VAL A 81 -4.09 0.63 -15.38
C VAL A 81 -4.62 -0.29 -16.48
N ALA A 82 -3.76 -0.79 -17.37
CA ALA A 82 -4.16 -1.73 -18.41
C ALA A 82 -4.71 -3.04 -17.84
N ALA A 83 -4.03 -3.64 -16.85
CA ALA A 83 -4.49 -4.87 -16.19
C ALA A 83 -5.81 -4.65 -15.44
N PHE A 84 -5.96 -3.52 -14.75
CA PHE A 84 -7.22 -3.19 -14.09
C PHE A 84 -8.38 -3.10 -15.08
N ASN A 85 -8.16 -2.43 -16.23
CA ASN A 85 -9.19 -2.27 -17.26
C ASN A 85 -9.53 -3.60 -17.97
N SER A 86 -8.62 -4.57 -18.06
CA SER A 86 -8.93 -5.88 -18.61
C SER A 86 -9.73 -6.76 -17.65
N ASP A 87 -9.37 -6.76 -16.37
CA ASP A 87 -9.84 -7.76 -15.42
C ASP A 87 -11.14 -7.34 -14.72
N THR A 88 -11.28 -6.04 -14.44
CA THR A 88 -12.42 -5.49 -13.67
C THR A 88 -13.78 -5.75 -14.31
N PRO A 89 -13.96 -5.66 -15.65
CA PRO A 89 -15.25 -5.94 -16.28
C PRO A 89 -15.76 -7.37 -16.01
N SER A 90 -14.87 -8.38 -15.99
CA SER A 90 -15.24 -9.77 -15.69
C SER A 90 -15.68 -9.91 -14.23
N HIS A 91 -14.89 -9.38 -13.29
CA HIS A 91 -15.20 -9.45 -11.87
C HIS A 91 -16.53 -8.75 -11.52
N ILE A 92 -16.83 -7.62 -12.14
CA ILE A 92 -18.14 -6.95 -11.96
C ILE A 92 -19.28 -7.82 -12.51
N GLY A 93 -19.07 -8.48 -13.65
CA GLY A 93 -20.05 -9.42 -14.23
C GLY A 93 -20.34 -10.62 -13.32
N GLU A 94 -19.29 -11.20 -12.73
CA GLU A 94 -19.40 -12.31 -11.77
C GLU A 94 -20.13 -11.86 -10.49
N LEU A 95 -19.78 -10.71 -9.94
CA LEU A 95 -20.45 -10.14 -8.77
C LEU A 95 -21.94 -9.89 -9.03
N ARG A 96 -22.28 -9.31 -10.19
CA ARG A 96 -23.69 -9.11 -10.57
C ARG A 96 -24.45 -10.43 -10.64
N THR A 97 -23.85 -11.44 -11.27
CA THR A 97 -24.46 -12.77 -11.41
C THR A 97 -24.67 -13.44 -10.05
N ALA A 98 -23.69 -13.35 -9.14
CA ALA A 98 -23.79 -13.92 -7.80
C ALA A 98 -24.89 -13.25 -6.95
N VAL A 99 -25.04 -11.93 -7.06
CA VAL A 99 -26.11 -11.17 -6.39
C VAL A 99 -27.48 -11.56 -6.94
N GLU A 100 -27.62 -11.70 -8.26
CA GLU A 100 -28.87 -12.14 -8.90
C GLU A 100 -29.24 -13.58 -8.52
N ALA A 101 -28.24 -14.46 -8.37
CA ALA A 101 -28.43 -15.83 -7.94
C ALA A 101 -28.70 -16.00 -6.43
N ARG A 102 -28.67 -14.92 -5.63
CA ARG A 102 -28.78 -14.91 -4.15
C ARG A 102 -27.83 -15.88 -3.44
N ASN A 103 -26.67 -16.13 -4.04
CA ASN A 103 -25.68 -17.07 -3.52
C ASN A 103 -24.63 -16.26 -2.74
N TYR A 104 -24.95 -15.94 -1.48
CA TYR A 104 -24.11 -15.15 -0.56
C TYR A 104 -23.27 -16.03 0.35
#